data_AF-A0AAV4B039-F1
#
_entry.id   AF-A0AAV4B039-F1
#
_cell.length_a   1.000
_cell.length_b   1.000
_cell.length_c   1.000
_cell.angle_alpha   90.00
_cell.angle_beta   90.00
_cell.angle_gamma   90.00
#
_symmetry.space_group_name_H-M   'P 1'
#
loop_
_entity.id
_entity.type
_entity.pdbx_description
1 polymer ?
#
loop_
_entity_poly.entity_id
_entity_poly.type
_entity_poly.pdbx_seq_one_letter_code
_entity_poly.pdbx_strand_id
1 'polypeptide(L)'
;MQKDEATPTDKWDSYDFMEKRLYNPELTWEESQSLYDQWARDGSYDKTLGNQPTVYNAPLAFREDMIDLFPDKTAVRVLDVACGTGLLGQALHDLGYTNIDGLDPSVGSIEVARKKGIYTKFYTCKIGGDTPVPIPDNTYDAVCMSGAFVRGHLPLSALTEIIRIAKPGGYFINCMRQDFLTSVPEYANKYVQHQ
;
A
#
# COMPACT_ATOMS: atom_id res chain seq x y z
N MET A 1 -20.04 38.92 -13.11
CA MET A 1 -19.87 37.81 -12.15
C MET A 1 -19.38 36.60 -12.93
N GLN A 2 -18.06 36.43 -12.99
CA GLN A 2 -17.46 35.19 -13.46
C GLN A 2 -17.82 34.09 -12.45
N LYS A 3 -18.29 32.96 -12.95
CA LYS A 3 -18.34 31.72 -12.17
C LYS A 3 -16.90 31.24 -12.09
N ASP A 4 -16.31 31.28 -10.90
CA ASP A 4 -15.03 30.66 -10.65
C ASP A 4 -15.20 29.15 -10.89
N GLU A 5 -14.62 28.67 -11.99
CA GLU A 5 -14.45 27.25 -12.24
C GLU A 5 -13.38 26.75 -11.26
N ALA A 6 -13.78 25.88 -10.33
CA ALA A 6 -12.87 25.24 -9.39
C ALA A 6 -11.71 24.59 -10.15
N THR A 7 -10.48 24.91 -9.76
CA THR A 7 -9.27 24.31 -10.30
C THR A 7 -9.30 22.78 -10.10
N PRO A 8 -8.72 21.97 -11.00
CA PRO A 8 -8.78 20.50 -10.95
C PRO A 8 -8.30 19.85 -9.63
N THR A 9 -7.60 20.59 -8.78
CA THR A 9 -7.05 20.16 -7.49
C THR A 9 -8.12 19.89 -6.41
N ASP A 10 -9.32 20.46 -6.51
CA ASP A 10 -10.32 20.35 -5.44
C ASP A 10 -11.16 19.06 -5.48
N LYS A 11 -10.94 18.18 -6.48
CA LYS A 11 -11.76 16.99 -6.69
C LYS A 11 -11.40 15.79 -5.80
N TRP A 12 -10.18 15.74 -5.25
CA TRP A 12 -9.63 14.55 -4.61
C TRP A 12 -9.18 14.76 -3.15
N ASP A 13 -9.11 16.02 -2.70
CA ASP A 13 -8.46 16.41 -1.44
C ASP A 13 -9.42 16.56 -0.24
N SER A 14 -10.61 15.96 -0.32
CA SER A 14 -11.57 16.01 0.80
C SER A 14 -11.73 14.64 1.46
N TYR A 15 -11.89 14.63 2.80
CA TYR A 15 -12.37 13.47 3.56
C TYR A 15 -13.62 12.85 2.92
N ASP A 16 -14.44 13.70 2.31
CA ASP A 16 -15.64 13.37 1.54
C ASP A 16 -15.35 12.49 0.31
N PHE A 17 -14.23 12.70 -0.39
CA PHE A 17 -13.84 11.87 -1.54
C PHE A 17 -13.48 10.44 -1.09
N MET A 18 -12.63 10.29 -0.07
CA MET A 18 -12.21 8.98 0.42
C MET A 18 -13.39 8.19 0.98
N GLU A 19 -14.19 8.79 1.86
CA GLU A 19 -15.31 8.11 2.53
C GLU A 19 -16.49 7.84 1.58
N LYS A 20 -16.86 8.79 0.71
CA LYS A 20 -18.05 8.63 -0.14
C LYS A 20 -17.80 7.92 -1.47
N ARG A 21 -16.54 7.90 -1.96
CA ARG A 21 -16.20 7.27 -3.24
C ARG A 21 -15.32 6.05 -3.09
N LEU A 22 -14.13 6.18 -2.51
CA LEU A 22 -13.20 5.04 -2.41
C LEU A 22 -13.69 3.94 -1.45
N TYR A 23 -14.35 4.31 -0.35
CA TYR A 23 -14.88 3.35 0.62
C TYR A 23 -16.37 3.03 0.40
N ASN A 24 -16.92 3.40 -0.76
CA ASN A 24 -18.29 3.05 -1.12
C ASN A 24 -18.45 1.52 -1.14
N PRO A 25 -19.37 0.95 -0.35
CA PRO A 25 -19.55 -0.50 -0.27
C PRO A 25 -20.00 -1.17 -1.57
N GLU A 26 -20.60 -0.40 -2.48
CA GLU A 26 -21.09 -0.88 -3.77
C GLU A 26 -20.01 -0.85 -4.86
N LEU A 27 -18.82 -0.32 -4.56
CA LEU A 27 -17.76 -0.19 -5.54
C LEU A 27 -17.15 -1.57 -5.85
N THR A 28 -17.07 -1.91 -7.13
CA THR A 28 -16.35 -3.12 -7.56
C THR A 28 -14.84 -2.95 -7.38
N TRP A 29 -14.11 -4.06 -7.36
CA TRP A 29 -12.66 -4.02 -7.25
C TRP A 29 -12.04 -3.25 -8.42
N GLU A 30 -12.53 -3.49 -9.64
CA GLU A 30 -12.06 -2.84 -10.87
C GLU A 30 -12.31 -1.33 -10.85
N GLU A 31 -13.47 -0.88 -10.37
CA GLU A 31 -13.77 0.54 -10.20
C GLU A 31 -12.87 1.19 -9.15
N SER A 32 -12.59 0.50 -8.04
CA SER A 32 -11.64 0.97 -7.02
C SER A 32 -10.25 1.16 -7.64
N GLN A 33 -9.75 0.16 -8.36
CA GLN A 33 -8.44 0.25 -9.01
C GLN A 33 -8.40 1.40 -10.03
N SER A 34 -9.48 1.62 -10.78
CA SER A 34 -9.56 2.74 -11.73
C SER A 34 -9.52 4.10 -11.04
N LEU A 35 -10.15 4.24 -9.87
CA LEU A 35 -10.10 5.48 -9.08
C LEU A 35 -8.68 5.77 -8.57
N TYR A 36 -7.99 4.77 -8.02
CA TYR A 36 -6.60 4.93 -7.59
C TYR A 36 -5.67 5.29 -8.76
N ASP A 37 -5.83 4.61 -9.90
CA ASP A 37 -5.04 4.86 -11.10
C ASP A 37 -5.20 6.31 -11.61
N GLN A 38 -6.43 6.82 -11.61
CA GLN A 38 -6.72 8.21 -11.96
C GLN A 38 -6.15 9.20 -10.94
N TRP A 39 -6.33 8.92 -9.65
CA TRP A 39 -5.85 9.79 -8.56
C TRP A 39 -4.31 9.88 -8.53
N ALA A 40 -3.63 8.77 -8.79
CA ALA A 40 -2.18 8.71 -8.96
C ALA A 40 -1.71 9.53 -10.16
N ARG A 41 -2.35 9.37 -11.33
CA ARG A 41 -1.98 10.08 -12.57
C ARG A 41 -2.17 11.59 -12.49
N ASP A 42 -3.21 12.05 -11.79
CA ASP A 42 -3.46 13.47 -11.53
C ASP A 42 -2.38 14.11 -10.62
N GLY A 43 -1.59 13.28 -9.93
CA GLY A 43 -0.52 13.72 -9.02
C GLY A 43 -1.03 14.33 -7.71
N SER A 44 -2.35 14.39 -7.52
CA SER A 44 -2.98 14.82 -6.27
C SER A 44 -2.89 13.75 -5.18
N TYR A 45 -2.72 12.46 -5.52
CA TYR A 45 -2.47 11.39 -4.53
C TYR A 45 -1.27 11.70 -3.62
N ASP A 46 -0.09 11.92 -4.21
CA ASP A 46 1.13 12.23 -3.45
C ASP A 46 1.03 13.57 -2.71
N LYS A 47 0.30 14.55 -3.26
CA LYS A 47 0.07 15.83 -2.58
C LYS A 47 -0.83 15.70 -1.36
N THR A 48 -1.88 14.89 -1.46
CA THR A 48 -2.85 14.68 -0.39
C THR A 48 -2.27 13.83 0.72
N LEU A 49 -1.67 12.68 0.37
CA LEU A 49 -1.24 11.69 1.35
C LEU A 49 0.26 11.80 1.68
N GLY A 50 1.11 12.12 0.70
CA GLY A 50 2.56 12.20 0.90
C GLY A 50 3.02 13.45 1.66
N ASN A 51 2.31 14.58 1.52
CA ASN A 51 2.70 15.86 2.13
C ASN A 51 1.89 16.24 3.37
N GLN A 52 0.98 15.38 3.84
CA GLN A 52 0.17 15.63 5.03
C GLN A 52 0.36 14.50 6.05
N PRO A 53 1.41 14.55 6.89
CA PRO A 53 1.67 13.54 7.92
C PRO A 53 0.53 13.38 8.93
N THR A 54 -0.32 14.39 9.09
CA THR A 54 -1.52 14.34 9.93
C THR A 54 -2.67 13.55 9.29
N VAL A 55 -2.60 13.27 8.00
CA VAL A 55 -3.62 12.54 7.22
C VAL A 55 -3.15 11.13 6.89
N TYR A 56 -1.86 10.94 6.56
CA TYR A 56 -1.28 9.62 6.29
C TYR A 56 0.16 9.50 6.81
N ASN A 57 0.31 8.95 8.01
CA ASN A 57 1.61 8.68 8.63
C ASN A 57 2.05 7.21 8.51
N ALA A 58 1.24 6.35 7.87
CA ALA A 58 1.48 4.91 7.83
C ALA A 58 2.90 4.54 7.33
N PRO A 59 3.47 5.17 6.29
CA PRO A 59 4.86 4.91 5.88
C PRO A 59 5.91 5.21 6.95
N LEU A 60 5.65 6.17 7.84
CA LEU A 60 6.56 6.51 8.93
C LEU A 60 6.46 5.51 10.09
N ALA A 61 5.32 4.84 10.25
CA ALA A 61 5.12 3.84 11.30
C ALA A 61 6.05 2.61 11.12
N PHE A 62 6.47 2.32 9.89
CA PHE A 62 7.40 1.22 9.60
C PHE A 62 8.84 1.49 10.05
N ARG A 63 9.20 2.74 10.35
CA ARG A 63 10.61 3.13 10.53
C ARG A 63 11.28 2.39 11.67
N GLU A 64 10.65 2.38 12.84
CA GLU A 64 11.21 1.77 14.06
C GLU A 64 11.33 0.25 13.88
N ASP A 65 10.22 -0.41 13.49
CA ASP A 65 10.19 -1.85 13.25
C ASP A 65 11.23 -2.30 12.23
N MET A 66 11.36 -1.58 11.10
CA MET A 66 12.34 -1.95 10.07
C MET A 66 13.77 -1.81 10.57
N ILE A 67 14.09 -0.72 11.27
CA ILE A 67 15.44 -0.48 11.80
C ILE A 67 15.82 -1.55 12.84
N ASP A 68 14.89 -1.88 13.74
CA ASP A 68 15.13 -2.83 14.81
C ASP A 68 15.24 -4.27 14.30
N LEU A 69 14.39 -4.66 13.36
CA LEU A 69 14.39 -6.00 12.76
C LEU A 69 15.54 -6.18 11.76
N PHE A 70 15.90 -5.13 11.03
CA PHE A 70 16.86 -5.18 9.91
C PHE A 70 17.88 -4.02 9.97
N PRO A 71 18.82 -4.05 10.92
CA PRO A 71 19.84 -3.02 11.04
C PRO A 71 20.86 -3.04 9.88
N ASP A 72 21.13 -4.21 9.28
CA ASP A 72 21.85 -4.32 8.00
C ASP A 72 20.87 -4.16 6.84
N LYS A 73 20.75 -2.90 6.39
CA LYS A 73 19.79 -2.46 5.38
C LYS A 73 20.07 -2.97 3.97
N THR A 74 21.32 -3.38 3.70
CA THR A 74 21.74 -3.78 2.36
C THR A 74 21.53 -5.28 2.09
N ALA A 75 21.47 -6.08 3.16
CA ALA A 75 21.27 -7.53 3.07
C ALA A 75 19.78 -7.93 2.98
N VAL A 76 18.86 -7.05 3.41
CA VAL A 76 17.43 -7.35 3.48
C VAL A 76 16.77 -7.19 2.11
N ARG A 77 15.95 -8.17 1.71
CA ARG A 77 15.09 -8.08 0.53
C ARG A 77 13.67 -7.74 0.97
N VAL A 78 13.15 -6.62 0.49
CA VAL A 78 11.83 -6.10 0.88
C VAL A 78 10.84 -6.20 -0.29
N LEU A 79 9.61 -6.63 0.00
CA LEU A 79 8.48 -6.47 -0.91
C LEU A 79 7.51 -5.43 -0.35
N ASP A 80 7.26 -4.37 -1.11
CA ASP A 80 6.21 -3.37 -0.85
C ASP A 80 4.92 -3.79 -1.58
N VAL A 81 3.96 -4.32 -0.83
CA VAL A 81 2.69 -4.86 -1.34
C VAL A 81 1.63 -3.78 -1.38
N ALA A 82 0.93 -3.68 -2.52
CA ALA A 82 0.08 -2.56 -2.88
C ALA A 82 0.87 -1.24 -2.81
N CYS A 83 2.02 -1.22 -3.48
CA CYS A 83 2.98 -0.11 -3.36
C CYS A 83 2.42 1.23 -3.86
N GLY A 84 1.38 1.22 -4.69
CA GLY A 84 0.77 2.41 -5.27
C GLY A 84 1.81 3.29 -5.96
N THR A 85 1.79 4.59 -5.66
CA THR A 85 2.77 5.56 -6.17
C THR A 85 4.15 5.46 -5.50
N GLY A 86 4.31 4.58 -4.50
CA GLY A 86 5.59 4.25 -3.87
C GLY A 86 5.95 5.08 -2.65
N LEU A 87 4.96 5.55 -1.87
CA LEU A 87 5.22 6.31 -0.64
C LEU A 87 5.93 5.47 0.44
N LEU A 88 5.53 4.21 0.62
CA LEU A 88 6.20 3.31 1.57
C LEU A 88 7.62 2.98 1.10
N GLY A 89 7.78 2.53 -0.14
CA GLY A 89 9.12 2.30 -0.71
C GLY A 89 10.04 3.52 -0.59
N GLN A 90 9.52 4.75 -0.78
CA GLN A 90 10.33 5.96 -0.62
C GLN A 90 10.78 6.13 0.84
N ALA A 91 9.86 5.95 1.79
CA ALA A 91 10.18 6.04 3.20
C ALA A 91 11.25 5.01 3.61
N LEU A 92 11.18 3.77 3.09
CA LEU A 92 12.19 2.75 3.34
C LEU A 92 13.52 3.07 2.65
N HIS A 93 13.47 3.55 1.42
CA HIS A 93 14.67 3.96 0.68
C HIS A 93 15.41 5.09 1.39
N ASP A 94 14.69 6.08 1.94
CA ASP A 94 15.28 7.19 2.71
C ASP A 94 15.96 6.72 4.00
N LEU A 95 15.54 5.57 4.56
CA LEU A 95 16.24 4.94 5.67
C LEU A 95 17.50 4.19 5.23
N GLY A 96 17.67 3.89 3.94
CA GLY A 96 18.82 3.18 3.37
C GLY A 96 18.53 1.75 2.90
N TYR A 97 17.27 1.32 2.87
CA TYR A 97 16.89 0.04 2.25
C TYR A 97 16.87 0.19 0.72
N THR A 98 17.72 -0.54 0.01
CA THR A 98 17.89 -0.37 -1.45
C THR A 98 17.40 -1.56 -2.29
N ASN A 99 17.16 -2.71 -1.66
CA ASN A 99 16.66 -3.91 -2.33
C ASN A 99 15.15 -4.08 -2.11
N ILE A 100 14.39 -3.15 -2.69
CA ILE A 100 12.94 -3.06 -2.56
C ILE A 100 12.29 -3.45 -3.90
N ASP A 101 11.40 -4.43 -3.87
CA ASP A 101 10.52 -4.77 -4.99
C ASP A 101 9.11 -4.21 -4.71
N GLY A 102 8.39 -3.75 -5.74
CA GLY A 102 7.01 -3.29 -5.61
C GLY A 102 6.01 -4.28 -6.20
N LEU A 103 4.84 -4.45 -5.59
CA LEU A 103 3.71 -5.20 -6.14
C LEU A 103 2.46 -4.34 -6.10
N ASP A 104 1.83 -4.12 -7.25
CA ASP A 104 0.57 -3.39 -7.32
C ASP A 104 -0.20 -3.76 -8.60
N PRO A 105 -1.54 -3.93 -8.57
CA PRO A 105 -2.32 -4.15 -9.78
C PRO A 105 -2.43 -2.92 -10.70
N SER A 106 -2.24 -1.70 -10.17
CA SER A 106 -2.42 -0.44 -10.92
C SER A 106 -1.17 -0.09 -11.73
N VAL A 107 -1.30 -0.18 -13.06
CA VAL A 107 -0.22 0.18 -13.99
C VAL A 107 0.17 1.67 -13.86
N GLY A 108 -0.78 2.60 -13.80
CA GLY A 108 -0.47 4.02 -13.71
C GLY A 108 0.14 4.41 -12.37
N SER A 109 -0.24 3.75 -11.27
CA SER A 109 0.44 3.93 -9.97
C SER A 109 1.90 3.46 -10.03
N ILE A 110 2.15 2.29 -10.64
CA ILE A 110 3.51 1.78 -10.89
C ILE A 110 4.32 2.73 -11.77
N GLU A 111 3.72 3.35 -12.79
CA GLU A 111 4.41 4.33 -13.63
C GLU A 111 4.86 5.55 -12.83
N VAL A 112 4.07 6.00 -11.85
CA VAL A 112 4.47 7.06 -10.92
C VAL A 112 5.59 6.58 -10.00
N ALA A 113 5.45 5.41 -9.39
CA ALA A 113 6.45 4.82 -8.49
C ALA A 113 7.80 4.62 -9.18
N ARG A 114 7.79 4.17 -10.45
CA ARG A 114 8.98 3.94 -11.25
C ARG A 114 9.82 5.20 -11.45
N LYS A 115 9.19 6.38 -11.54
CA LYS A 115 9.90 7.66 -11.68
C LYS A 115 10.74 8.01 -10.46
N LYS A 116 10.46 7.43 -9.28
CA LYS A 116 11.24 7.66 -8.06
C LYS A 116 12.59 6.94 -8.10
N GLY A 117 12.74 5.89 -8.93
CA GLY A 117 14.03 5.19 -9.11
C GLY A 117 14.49 4.36 -7.89
N ILE A 118 13.58 4.06 -6.96
CA ILE A 118 13.85 3.41 -5.67
C ILE A 118 13.58 1.90 -5.65
N TYR A 119 12.84 1.38 -6.64
CA TYR A 119 12.46 -0.03 -6.72
C TYR A 119 13.37 -0.80 -7.69
N THR A 120 13.76 -2.01 -7.29
CA THR A 120 14.57 -2.93 -8.10
C THR A 120 13.76 -3.58 -9.22
N LYS A 121 12.51 -3.97 -8.94
CA LYS A 121 11.53 -4.43 -9.94
C LYS A 121 10.10 -4.22 -9.46
N PHE A 122 9.16 -4.41 -10.37
CA PHE A 122 7.73 -4.35 -10.10
C PHE A 122 7.02 -5.62 -10.53
N TYR A 123 5.99 -6.00 -9.78
CA TYR A 123 5.02 -7.04 -10.09
C TYR A 123 3.66 -6.41 -10.29
N THR A 124 3.17 -6.39 -11.54
CA THR A 124 1.85 -5.85 -11.86
C THR A 124 0.80 -6.94 -11.74
N CYS A 125 0.34 -7.19 -10.52
CA CYS A 125 -0.66 -8.22 -10.25
C CYS A 125 -1.41 -7.95 -8.95
N LYS A 126 -2.59 -8.57 -8.82
CA LYS A 126 -3.34 -8.64 -7.57
C LYS A 126 -2.78 -9.76 -6.70
N ILE A 127 -2.67 -9.53 -5.39
CA ILE A 127 -2.38 -10.58 -4.41
C ILE A 127 -3.67 -10.96 -3.66
N GLY A 128 -3.81 -12.25 -3.35
CA GLY A 128 -5.01 -12.82 -2.74
C GLY A 128 -5.99 -13.43 -3.74
N GLY A 129 -6.87 -14.30 -3.24
CA GLY A 129 -7.68 -15.21 -4.05
C GLY A 129 -6.96 -16.53 -4.32
N ASP A 130 -7.32 -17.19 -5.43
CA ASP A 130 -6.83 -18.53 -5.76
C ASP A 130 -5.60 -18.53 -6.70
N THR A 131 -5.20 -17.35 -7.18
CA THR A 131 -4.10 -17.21 -8.13
C THR A 131 -2.84 -16.73 -7.42
N PRO A 132 -1.76 -17.53 -7.42
CA PRO A 132 -0.50 -17.10 -6.84
C PRO A 132 0.17 -16.00 -7.68
N VAL A 133 0.88 -15.12 -7.01
CA VAL A 133 1.72 -14.10 -7.65
C VAL A 133 2.99 -14.75 -8.22
N PRO A 134 3.61 -14.19 -9.28
CA PRO A 134 4.79 -14.77 -9.92
C PRO A 134 6.09 -14.51 -9.11
N ILE A 135 6.05 -14.86 -7.83
CA ILE A 135 7.11 -14.70 -6.85
C ILE A 135 7.40 -16.08 -6.27
N PRO A 136 8.65 -16.57 -6.26
CA PRO A 136 9.00 -17.84 -5.63
C PRO A 136 8.73 -17.83 -4.12
N ASP A 137 8.54 -19.02 -3.55
CA ASP A 137 8.46 -19.20 -2.10
C ASP A 137 9.72 -18.65 -1.41
N ASN A 138 9.60 -18.20 -0.17
CA ASN A 138 10.74 -17.84 0.68
C ASN A 138 11.69 -16.80 0.05
N THR A 139 11.13 -15.79 -0.63
CA THR A 139 11.90 -14.78 -1.36
C THR A 139 12.30 -13.60 -0.48
N TYR A 140 11.40 -13.10 0.35
CA TYR A 140 11.55 -11.82 1.04
C TYR A 140 11.84 -11.96 2.53
N ASP A 141 12.76 -11.15 3.03
CA ASP A 141 13.04 -11.03 4.46
C ASP A 141 11.95 -10.20 5.15
N ALA A 142 11.46 -9.16 4.47
CA ALA A 142 10.34 -8.33 4.90
C ALA A 142 9.30 -8.20 3.80
N VAL A 143 8.03 -8.47 4.13
CA VAL A 143 6.88 -8.13 3.30
C VAL A 143 6.15 -7.00 4.00
N CYS A 144 6.14 -5.82 3.40
CA CYS A 144 5.58 -4.61 3.98
C CYS A 144 4.32 -4.18 3.23
N MET A 145 3.33 -3.66 3.95
CA MET A 145 2.06 -3.25 3.36
C MET A 145 1.47 -2.05 4.10
N SER A 146 1.31 -0.93 3.41
CA SER A 146 0.79 0.30 4.01
C SER A 146 -0.53 0.69 3.36
N GLY A 147 -1.63 0.64 4.12
CA GLY A 147 -2.92 1.17 3.69
C GLY A 147 -3.71 0.30 2.70
N ALA A 148 -3.41 -1.00 2.60
CA ALA A 148 -4.04 -1.89 1.61
C ALA A 148 -5.22 -2.73 2.17
N PHE A 149 -5.19 -3.11 3.44
CA PHE A 149 -6.32 -3.76 4.11
C PHE A 149 -7.45 -2.77 4.37
N VAL A 150 -8.23 -2.56 3.33
CA VAL A 150 -9.39 -1.67 3.27
C VAL A 150 -10.59 -2.46 2.76
N ARG A 151 -11.80 -2.06 3.13
CA ARG A 151 -13.05 -2.69 2.68
C ARG A 151 -13.07 -2.86 1.16
N GLY A 152 -13.24 -4.09 0.66
CA GLY A 152 -13.37 -4.38 -0.77
C GLY A 152 -12.06 -4.33 -1.58
N HIS A 153 -10.91 -4.11 -0.94
CA HIS A 153 -9.62 -3.97 -1.63
C HIS A 153 -8.81 -5.26 -1.58
N LEU A 154 -8.38 -5.66 -0.39
CA LEU A 154 -7.47 -6.79 -0.21
C LEU A 154 -8.08 -7.89 0.65
N PRO A 155 -8.35 -9.08 0.10
CA PRO A 155 -8.96 -10.15 0.88
C PRO A 155 -7.95 -10.76 1.86
N LEU A 156 -8.43 -11.35 2.95
CA LEU A 156 -7.58 -12.05 3.93
C LEU A 156 -6.84 -13.26 3.33
N SER A 157 -7.33 -13.80 2.20
CA SER A 157 -6.61 -14.84 1.45
C SER A 157 -5.25 -14.37 0.92
N ALA A 158 -5.00 -13.05 0.83
CA ALA A 158 -3.68 -12.51 0.55
C ALA A 158 -2.64 -12.91 1.60
N LEU A 159 -3.05 -13.16 2.85
CA LEU A 159 -2.12 -13.57 3.91
C LEU A 159 -1.44 -14.91 3.61
N THR A 160 -2.16 -15.86 3.01
CA THR A 160 -1.56 -17.15 2.60
C THR A 160 -0.40 -16.93 1.65
N GLU A 161 -0.58 -16.02 0.70
CA GLU A 161 0.43 -15.72 -0.31
C GLU A 161 1.59 -14.90 0.25
N ILE A 162 1.29 -13.96 1.16
CA ILE A 162 2.30 -13.21 1.91
C ILE A 162 3.18 -14.15 2.75
N ILE A 163 2.59 -15.13 3.41
CA ILE A 163 3.31 -16.15 4.17
C ILE A 163 4.19 -17.00 3.24
N ARG A 164 3.66 -17.41 2.08
CA ARG A 164 4.41 -18.23 1.11
C ARG A 164 5.67 -17.53 0.60
N ILE A 165 5.56 -16.23 0.27
CA ILE A 165 6.68 -15.48 -0.32
C ILE A 165 7.66 -14.94 0.73
N ALA A 166 7.26 -14.85 2.00
CA ALA A 166 8.15 -14.54 3.11
C ALA A 166 9.10 -15.71 3.37
N LYS A 167 10.37 -15.42 3.67
CA LYS A 167 11.34 -16.43 4.12
C LYS A 167 10.91 -17.03 5.46
N PRO A 168 11.38 -18.25 5.81
CA PRO A 168 11.29 -18.72 7.17
C PRO A 168 12.04 -17.75 8.10
N GLY A 169 11.35 -17.23 9.11
CA GLY A 169 11.88 -16.18 9.99
C GLY A 169 11.80 -14.76 9.41
N GLY A 170 11.23 -14.59 8.22
CA GLY A 170 10.90 -13.29 7.65
C GLY A 170 9.66 -12.67 8.31
N TYR A 171 9.49 -11.37 8.12
CA TYR A 171 8.44 -10.59 8.79
C TYR A 171 7.41 -10.07 7.80
N PHE A 172 6.14 -10.16 8.18
CA PHE A 172 5.08 -9.39 7.55
C PHE A 172 4.77 -8.18 8.45
N ILE A 173 4.91 -6.98 7.90
CA ILE A 173 4.67 -5.72 8.61
C ILE A 173 3.53 -5.00 7.88
N ASN A 174 2.46 -4.68 8.60
CA ASN A 174 1.28 -4.06 8.03
C ASN A 174 0.87 -2.84 8.85
N CYS A 175 0.60 -1.74 8.17
CA CYS A 175 -0.06 -0.59 8.76
C CYS A 175 -1.42 -0.38 8.09
N MET A 176 -2.47 -0.40 8.91
CA MET A 176 -3.85 -0.15 8.50
C MET A 176 -4.56 0.69 9.56
N ARG A 177 -5.67 1.32 9.20
CA ARG A 177 -6.49 2.03 10.19
C ARG A 177 -7.09 1.03 11.17
N GLN A 178 -6.99 1.33 12.47
CA GLN A 178 -7.44 0.43 13.53
C GLN A 178 -8.96 0.21 13.51
N ASP A 179 -9.74 1.19 13.07
CA ASP A 179 -11.20 1.08 12.95
C ASP A 179 -11.61 -0.04 11.99
N PHE A 180 -10.83 -0.31 10.94
CA PHE A 180 -11.09 -1.40 9.99
C PHE A 180 -11.04 -2.80 10.62
N LEU A 181 -10.38 -2.97 11.77
CA LEU A 181 -10.42 -4.23 12.53
C LEU A 181 -11.81 -4.51 13.13
N THR A 182 -12.72 -3.53 13.10
CA THR A 182 -14.08 -3.67 13.62
C THR A 182 -15.14 -3.33 12.58
N SER A 183 -14.89 -2.36 11.71
CA SER A 183 -15.87 -1.86 10.74
C SER A 183 -15.90 -2.62 9.41
N VAL A 184 -14.84 -3.35 9.07
CA VAL A 184 -14.79 -4.16 7.84
C VAL A 184 -15.19 -5.60 8.18
N PRO A 185 -16.33 -6.11 7.67
CA PRO A 185 -16.84 -7.44 8.03
C PRO A 185 -15.84 -8.58 7.78
N GLU A 186 -14.98 -8.42 6.78
CA GLU A 186 -13.97 -9.42 6.46
C GLU A 186 -12.89 -9.56 7.54
N TYR A 187 -12.49 -8.46 8.17
CA TYR A 187 -11.41 -8.42 9.19
C TYR A 187 -11.97 -8.48 10.61
N ALA A 188 -13.23 -8.07 10.79
CA ALA A 188 -13.88 -7.91 12.08
C ALA A 188 -13.75 -9.15 12.96
N ASN A 189 -13.22 -8.94 14.18
CA ASN A 189 -13.07 -9.96 15.23
C ASN A 189 -12.19 -11.17 14.85
N LYS A 190 -11.35 -11.07 13.81
CA LYS A 190 -10.41 -12.13 13.43
C LYS A 190 -8.97 -11.89 13.90
N TYR A 191 -8.67 -10.68 14.35
CA TYR A 191 -7.37 -10.33 14.90
C TYR A 191 -7.25 -10.84 16.34
N VAL A 192 -6.21 -11.63 16.60
CA VAL A 192 -5.82 -12.06 17.95
C VAL A 192 -4.51 -11.37 18.29
N GLN A 193 -4.53 -10.49 19.29
CA GLN A 193 -3.32 -9.85 19.77
C GLN A 193 -2.55 -10.85 20.64
N HIS A 194 -1.29 -11.10 20.28
CA HIS A 194 -0.35 -11.84 21.10
C HIS A 194 0.53 -10.83 21.86
N GLN A 195 0.70 -11.03 23.16
CA GLN A 195 1.59 -10.25 24.03
C GLN A 195 2.97 -10.90 24.14
#